data_AF-A0A350KM57-F1
#
_entry.id   AF-A0A350KM57-F1
#
_cell.length_a   1.000
_cell.length_b   1.000
_cell.length_c   1.000
_cell.angle_alpha   90.00
_cell.angle_beta   90.00
_cell.angle_gamma   90.00
#
_symmetry.space_group_name_H-M   'P 1'
#
loop_
_entity.id
_entity.type
_entity.pdbx_description
1 polymer ?
#
loop_
_entity_poly.entity_id
_entity_poly.type
_entity_poly.pdbx_seq_one_letter_code
_entity_poly.pdbx_strand_id
1 'polypeptide(L)' 'MSNIDLVIFDFDGVLVDSETMGCQIWSDVFAKHGMNVPAKDILEKYTGKTGTLICRLIEREYGYEIP' A
#
# COMPACT_ATOMS: atom_id res chain seq x y z
N MET A 1 -24.93 -29.06 0.16
CA MET A 1 -23.70 -28.24 0.21
C MET A 1 -23.42 -27.76 -1.19
N SER A 2 -23.10 -26.47 -1.36
CA SER A 2 -22.87 -25.86 -2.67
C SER A 2 -21.68 -26.49 -3.37
N ASN A 3 -21.91 -27.03 -4.57
CA ASN A 3 -20.87 -27.58 -5.42
C ASN A 3 -20.16 -26.41 -6.11
N ILE A 4 -18.96 -26.05 -5.67
CA ILE A 4 -18.13 -25.06 -6.35
C ILE A 4 -17.18 -25.83 -7.27
N ASP A 5 -17.31 -25.59 -8.58
CA ASP A 5 -16.54 -26.31 -9.60
C ASP A 5 -15.19 -25.63 -9.92
N LEU A 6 -15.04 -24.33 -9.63
CA LEU A 6 -13.83 -23.55 -9.88
C LEU A 6 -13.70 -22.34 -8.95
N VAL A 7 -12.47 -22.04 -8.52
CA VAL A 7 -12.10 -20.80 -7.82
C VAL A 7 -10.94 -20.15 -8.57
N ILE A 8 -11.05 -18.85 -8.84
CA ILE A 8 -9.98 -18.04 -9.44
C ILE A 8 -9.41 -17.16 -8.34
N PHE A 9 -8.09 -17.20 -8.19
CA PHE A 9 -7.37 -16.39 -7.23
C PHE A 9 -6.65 -15.26 -7.94
N ASP A 10 -6.73 -14.06 -7.35
CA ASP A 10 -5.80 -12.99 -7.65
C ASP A 10 -4.38 -13.39 -7.20
N PHE A 11 -3.35 -12.70 -7.67
CA PHE A 11 -1.97 -13.02 -7.33
C PHE A 11 -1.47 -12.21 -6.14
N ASP A 12 -1.44 -10.89 -6.31
CA ASP A 12 -0.96 -9.94 -5.31
C ASP A 12 -1.93 -9.91 -4.11
N GLY A 13 -1.40 -10.07 -2.90
CA GLY A 13 -2.18 -10.05 -1.66
C GLY A 13 -3.06 -11.26 -1.40
N VAL A 14 -3.05 -12.22 -2.32
CA VAL A 14 -3.83 -13.45 -2.23
C VAL A 14 -2.94 -14.67 -2.25
N LEU A 15 -2.11 -14.83 -3.28
CA LEU A 15 -1.17 -15.94 -3.39
C LEU A 15 0.23 -15.58 -2.88
N VAL A 16 0.61 -14.31 -2.96
CA VAL A 16 1.89 -13.78 -2.48
C VAL A 16 1.65 -12.51 -1.69
N ASP A 17 2.32 -12.37 -0.54
CA ASP A 17 2.31 -11.12 0.25
C ASP A 17 3.24 -10.08 -0.39
N SER A 18 2.78 -9.47 -1.49
CA SER A 18 3.49 -8.40 -2.18
C SER A 18 3.22 -7.02 -1.55
N GLU A 19 2.14 -6.88 -0.78
CA GLU A 19 1.68 -5.64 -0.14
C GLU A 19 2.58 -5.23 1.01
N THR A 20 2.98 -6.16 1.88
CA THR A 20 3.86 -5.83 3.01
C THR A 20 5.19 -5.28 2.51
N MET A 21 5.77 -5.92 1.49
CA MET A 21 6.99 -5.45 0.84
C MET A 21 6.79 -4.11 0.14
N GLY A 22 5.68 -3.93 -0.58
CA GLY A 22 5.33 -2.66 -1.22
C GLY A 22 5.20 -1.51 -0.23
N CYS A 23 4.53 -1.74 0.90
CA CYS A 23 4.36 -0.74 1.96
C CYS A 23 5.70 -0.35 2.60
N GLN A 24 6.61 -1.32 2.79
CA GLN A 24 7.96 -1.04 3.29
C GLN A 24 8.75 -0.15 2.32
N ILE A 25 8.69 -0.45 1.02
CA ILE A 25 9.35 0.37 -0.01
C ILE A 25 8.85 1.82 0.03
N TRP A 26 7.54 2.03 0.12
CA TRP A 26 6.98 3.37 0.25
C TRP A 26 7.47 4.09 1.52
N SER A 27 7.44 3.41 2.67
CA SER A 27 7.95 3.95 3.93
C SER A 27 9.42 4.38 3.82
N ASP A 28 10.25 3.55 3.20
CA ASP A 28 11.67 3.82 2.99
C ASP A 28 11.89 5.02 2.04
N VAL A 29 11.08 5.14 0.99
CA VAL A 29 11.12 6.29 0.07
C VAL A 29 10.77 7.57 0.81
N PHE A 30 9.68 7.59 1.58
CA PHE A 30 9.28 8.76 2.37
C PHE A 30 10.33 9.13 3.41
N ALA A 31 10.93 8.15 4.08
CA ALA A 31 11.99 8.37 5.06
C ALA A 31 13.21 9.08 4.43
N LYS A 32 13.57 8.75 3.18
CA LYS A 32 14.66 9.44 2.45
C LYS A 32 14.38 10.93 2.20
N HIS A 33 13.12 11.34 2.21
CA HIS A 33 12.69 12.73 2.06
C HIS A 33 12.37 13.41 3.40
N GLY A 34 12.71 12.78 4.53
CA GLY A 34 12.48 13.33 5.87
C GLY A 34 11.04 13.19 6.36
N MET A 35 10.20 12.42 5.65
CA MET A 35 8.83 12.12 6.04
C MET A 35 8.77 10.81 6.81
N ASN A 36 8.23 10.85 8.03
CA ASN A 36 8.00 9.63 8.81
C ASN A 36 6.60 9.09 8.54
N VAL A 37 6.46 8.24 7.52
CA VAL A 37 5.22 7.53 7.19
C VAL A 37 5.45 6.02 7.43
N PRO A 38 4.96 5.45 8.54
CA PRO A 38 5.19 4.04 8.87
C PRO A 38 4.55 3.10 7.85
N ALA A 39 5.25 2.03 7.47
CA ALA A 39 4.73 1.00 6.54
C ALA A 39 3.37 0.42 6.99
N LYS A 40 3.16 0.28 8.31
CA LYS A 40 1.88 -0.17 8.88
C LYS A 40 0.72 0.79 8.57
N ASP A 41 0.96 2.10 8.65
CA ASP A 41 -0.07 3.09 8.32
C ASP A 41 -0.41 3.04 6.83
N ILE A 42 0.60 2.77 5.99
CA ILE A 42 0.43 2.60 4.54
C ILE A 42 -0.40 1.35 4.25
N LEU A 43 -0.10 0.24 4.93
CA LEU A 43 -0.83 -1.01 4.80
C LEU A 43 -2.30 -0.85 5.19
N GLU A 44 -2.57 -0.22 6.34
CA GLU A 44 -3.94 -0.08 6.87
C GLU A 44 -4.78 0.95 6.10
N LYS A 45 -4.18 2.04 5.63
CA LYS A 45 -4.93 3.18 5.07
C LYS A 45 -4.90 3.26 3.55
N TYR A 46 -3.87 2.73 2.90
CA TYR A 46 -3.57 3.05 1.50
C TYR A 46 -3.45 1.83 0.58
N THR A 47 -3.41 0.61 1.10
CA THR A 47 -3.41 -0.62 0.29
C THR A 47 -4.59 -0.67 -0.67
N GLY A 48 -4.33 -1.13 -1.91
CA GLY A 48 -5.31 -1.20 -2.98
C GLY A 48 -5.65 0.14 -3.64
N LYS A 49 -5.01 1.24 -3.24
CA LYS A 49 -5.14 2.56 -3.91
C LYS A 49 -4.04 2.74 -4.95
N THR A 50 -4.34 3.53 -5.99
CA THR A 50 -3.32 3.92 -6.96
C THR A 50 -2.24 4.76 -6.28
N GLY A 51 -0.97 4.61 -6.70
CA GLY A 51 0.14 5.39 -6.12
C GLY A 51 -0.11 6.91 -6.15
N THR A 52 -0.76 7.42 -7.19
CA THR A 52 -1.17 8.83 -7.29
C THR A 52 -2.14 9.27 -6.18
N LEU A 53 -3.08 8.41 -5.79
CA LEU A 53 -3.99 8.69 -4.68
C LEU A 53 -3.27 8.59 -3.34
N ILE A 54 -2.35 7.62 -3.19
CA ILE A 54 -1.51 7.49 -2.00
C ILE A 54 -0.71 8.78 -1.77
N CYS A 55 -0.02 9.28 -2.81
CA CYS A 55 0.73 10.53 -2.71
C CYS A 55 -0.17 11.68 -2.24
N ARG A 56 -1.29 11.94 -2.92
CA ARG A 56 -2.21 13.03 -2.55
C ARG A 56 -2.73 12.95 -1.11
N LEU A 57 -3.03 11.74 -0.63
CA LEU A 57 -3.50 11.53 0.73
C LEU A 57 -2.40 11.83 1.75
N ILE A 58 -1.18 11.36 1.49
CA ILE A 58 -0.03 11.61 2.35
C ILE A 58 0.32 13.09 2.37
N GLU A 59 0.31 13.78 1.23
CA GLU A 59 0.60 15.22 1.19
C GLU A 59 -0.40 16.02 2.04
N ARG A 60 -1.68 15.64 1.97
CA ARG A 60 -2.75 16.25 2.77
C ARG A 60 -2.62 15.96 4.27
N GLU A 61 -2.27 14.72 4.64
CA GLU A 61 -2.24 14.28 6.04
C GLU A 61 -0.95 14.69 6.76
N TYR A 62 0.19 14.66 6.08
CA TYR A 62 1.51 14.96 6.64
C TYR A 62 1.99 16.38 6.32
N GLY A 63 1.26 17.12 5.48
CA GLY A 63 1.57 18.52 5.16
C GLY A 63 2.88 18.69 4.39
N TYR A 64 3.20 17.73 3.52
CA TYR A 64 4.46 17.67 2.78
C TYR A 64 4.18 17.45 1.30
N GLU A 65 4.88 18.12 0.38
CA GLU A 65 4.76 17.85 -1.06
C GLU A 65 5.78 16.79 -1.50
N ILE A 66 5.30 15.71 -2.10
CA ILE A 66 6.19 14.62 -2.56
C ILE A 66 6.89 15.08 -3.85
N PRO A 67 8.21 14.89 -4.00
CA PRO A 67 8.96 15.35 -5.19
C PRO A 67 8.51 14.75 -6.53
#